data_AF-A0A7Y4LBK9-F1
#
_entry.id   AF-A0A7Y4LBK9-F1
#
_cell.length_a   1.000
_cell.length_b   1.000
_cell.length_c   1.000
_cell.angle_alpha   90.00
_cell.angle_beta   90.00
_cell.angle_gamma   90.00
#
_symmetry.space_group_name_H-M   'P 1'
#
loop_
_entity.id
_entity.type
_entity.pdbx_description
1 polymer ?
#
loop_
_entity_poly.entity_id
_entity_poly.type
_entity_poly.pdbx_seq_one_letter_code
_entity_poly.pdbx_strand_id
1 'polypeptide(L)'
;MSQKFSQDELELLAKTADALSAYVGKPVLAEVDTTEEGYEWVAFGTPLEVGKDIDEDAVIMTMGGPAARLVGASSLLEDFNQAVYECEFLWGIQIGEAPLRFTRIDYQGDEVDWSEDLTMLLPFGLDDDDMIAEMERQDAMEDYGEFDDDNNEDEEYRADESSDANQGAYLGRKIWH
;
A
#
# COMPACT_ATOMS: atom_id res chain seq x y z
N MET A 1 -8.88 31.44 -1.40
CA MET A 1 -9.92 30.65 -2.12
C MET A 1 -9.66 29.21 -1.74
N SER A 2 -10.66 28.35 -1.50
CA SER A 2 -10.38 26.94 -1.16
C SER A 2 -10.33 26.10 -2.43
N GLN A 3 -9.27 25.33 -2.63
CA GLN A 3 -9.16 24.36 -3.73
C GLN A 3 -9.27 22.94 -3.17
N LYS A 4 -10.00 22.09 -3.88
CA LYS A 4 -10.33 20.73 -3.43
C LYS A 4 -10.06 19.73 -4.53
N PHE A 5 -9.78 18.49 -4.14
CA PHE A 5 -9.71 17.39 -5.08
C PHE A 5 -11.11 17.10 -5.63
N SER A 6 -11.19 16.80 -6.93
CA SER A 6 -12.40 16.25 -7.52
C SER A 6 -12.59 14.80 -7.07
N GLN A 7 -13.78 14.24 -7.29
CA GLN A 7 -14.03 12.85 -6.93
C GLN A 7 -13.12 11.89 -7.72
N ASP A 8 -12.97 12.12 -9.02
CA ASP A 8 -12.12 11.32 -9.90
C ASP A 8 -10.64 11.35 -9.46
N GLU A 9 -10.16 12.51 -9.03
CA GLU A 9 -8.80 12.64 -8.48
C GLU A 9 -8.62 11.85 -7.17
N LEU A 10 -9.62 11.86 -6.29
CA LEU A 10 -9.57 11.09 -5.05
C LEU A 10 -9.57 9.58 -5.32
N GLU A 11 -10.32 9.12 -6.33
CA GLU A 11 -10.33 7.73 -6.75
C GLU A 11 -8.98 7.30 -7.34
N LEU A 12 -8.33 8.18 -8.10
CA LEU A 12 -6.99 7.94 -8.62
C LEU A 12 -5.93 7.88 -7.50
N LEU A 13 -6.00 8.79 -6.53
CA LEU A 13 -5.12 8.80 -5.36
C LEU A 13 -5.32 7.55 -4.49
N ALA A 14 -6.57 7.12 -4.30
CA ALA A 14 -6.92 5.89 -3.61
C ALA A 14 -6.26 4.66 -4.27
N LYS A 15 -6.44 4.51 -5.58
CA LYS A 15 -5.80 3.42 -6.35
C LYS A 15 -4.28 3.47 -6.29
N THR A 16 -3.70 4.67 -6.25
CA THR A 16 -2.26 4.84 -6.08
C THR A 16 -1.79 4.33 -4.72
N ALA A 17 -2.53 4.61 -3.64
CA ALA A 17 -2.20 4.12 -2.29
C ALA A 17 -2.26 2.59 -2.24
N ASP A 18 -3.27 1.99 -2.87
CA ASP A 18 -3.44 0.54 -2.92
C ASP A 18 -2.32 -0.13 -3.75
N ALA A 19 -1.98 0.45 -4.91
CA ALA A 19 -0.88 0.00 -5.76
C ALA A 19 0.48 0.12 -5.05
N LEU A 20 0.72 1.22 -4.33
CA LEU A 20 1.90 1.39 -3.50
C LEU A 20 1.96 0.35 -2.38
N SER A 21 0.82 0.07 -1.74
CA SER A 21 0.75 -0.95 -0.68
C SER A 21 1.13 -2.33 -1.22
N ALA A 22 0.62 -2.70 -2.39
CA ALA A 22 0.95 -3.95 -3.06
C ALA A 22 2.43 -4.01 -3.49
N TYR A 23 2.97 -2.91 -4.02
CA TYR A 23 4.35 -2.82 -4.48
C TYR A 23 5.38 -2.88 -3.33
N VAL A 24 5.13 -2.15 -2.24
CA VAL A 24 6.01 -2.12 -1.06
C VAL A 24 5.84 -3.39 -0.20
N GLY A 25 4.68 -4.03 -0.26
CA GLY A 25 4.32 -5.15 0.60
C GLY A 25 4.00 -4.73 2.04
N LYS A 26 3.65 -3.45 2.24
CA LYS A 26 3.28 -2.84 3.53
C LYS A 26 2.06 -1.94 3.33
N PRO A 27 1.23 -1.72 4.36
CA PRO A 27 0.15 -0.75 4.27
C PRO A 27 0.69 0.66 3.99
N VAL A 28 0.11 1.32 2.99
CA VAL A 28 0.28 2.74 2.70
C VAL A 28 -1.07 3.42 2.88
N LEU A 29 -1.11 4.44 3.72
CA LEU A 29 -2.26 5.31 3.89
C LEU A 29 -2.11 6.52 2.98
N ALA A 30 -3.24 6.97 2.45
CA ALA A 30 -3.36 8.29 1.87
C ALA A 30 -4.40 9.09 2.66
N GLU A 31 -4.01 10.25 3.17
CA GLU A 31 -4.90 11.14 3.93
C GLU A 31 -4.99 12.50 3.28
N VAL A 32 -6.22 12.99 3.11
CA VAL A 32 -6.48 14.33 2.61
C VAL A 32 -6.66 15.28 3.78
N ASP A 33 -5.86 16.33 3.83
CA ASP A 33 -5.99 17.43 4.79
C ASP A 33 -5.98 18.77 4.05
N THR A 34 -6.08 19.87 4.79
CA THR A 34 -6.17 21.23 4.25
C THR A 34 -5.09 22.11 4.84
N THR A 35 -4.40 22.87 3.99
CA THR A 35 -3.43 23.89 4.42
C THR A 35 -4.13 25.05 5.14
N GLU A 36 -3.35 25.90 5.82
CA GLU A 36 -3.89 27.11 6.48
C GLU A 36 -4.65 28.05 5.52
N GLU A 37 -4.30 28.01 4.23
CA GLU A 37 -4.91 28.82 3.17
C GLU A 37 -6.21 28.22 2.60
N GLY A 38 -6.55 26.98 3.00
CA GLY A 38 -7.75 26.29 2.56
C GLY A 38 -7.54 25.40 1.32
N TYR A 39 -6.28 25.08 0.97
CA TYR A 39 -5.97 24.19 -0.14
C TYR A 39 -5.88 22.74 0.32
N GLU A 40 -6.58 21.84 -0.35
CA GLU A 40 -6.46 20.41 -0.07
C GLU A 40 -5.09 19.89 -0.53
N TRP A 41 -4.53 19.01 0.28
CA TRP A 41 -3.35 18.24 -0.04
C TRP A 41 -3.54 16.81 0.45
N VAL A 42 -2.84 15.88 -0.18
CA VAL A 42 -2.84 14.46 0.20
C VAL A 42 -1.44 14.08 0.64
N ALA A 43 -1.35 13.37 1.77
CA ALA A 43 -0.13 12.77 2.27
C ALA A 43 -0.19 11.27 2.08
N PHE A 44 0.90 10.67 1.58
CA PHE A 44 1.10 9.23 1.55
C PHE A 44 2.09 8.85 2.64
N GLY A 45 1.71 7.89 3.48
CA GLY A 45 2.54 7.45 4.60
C GLY A 45 2.41 5.96 4.88
N THR A 46 3.46 5.35 5.41
CA THR A 46 3.43 3.94 5.86
C THR A 46 3.46 3.87 7.38
N PRO A 47 2.57 3.10 8.04
CA PRO A 47 2.58 2.94 9.48
C PRO A 47 3.92 2.42 9.99
N LEU A 48 4.39 3.02 11.07
CA LEU A 48 5.59 2.59 11.75
C LEU A 48 5.35 1.25 12.45
N GLU A 49 6.33 0.35 12.31
CA GLU A 49 6.34 -0.92 13.02
C GLU A 49 6.90 -0.70 14.44
N VAL A 50 6.18 -1.23 15.44
CA VAL A 50 6.58 -1.12 16.85
C VAL A 50 7.95 -1.82 17.03
N GLY A 51 8.93 -1.05 17.52
CA GLY A 51 10.27 -1.56 17.85
C GLY A 51 11.23 -1.64 16.67
N LYS A 52 10.89 -1.05 15.52
CA LYS A 52 11.83 -0.85 14.41
C LYS A 52 12.49 0.52 14.53
N ASP A 53 13.81 0.57 14.29
CA ASP A 53 14.53 1.83 14.17
C ASP A 53 14.01 2.60 12.94
N ILE A 54 13.72 3.87 13.18
CA ILE A 54 13.27 4.84 12.18
C ILE A 54 14.51 5.62 11.73
N ASP A 55 14.56 5.98 10.45
CA ASP A 55 15.60 6.89 9.97
C ASP A 55 15.50 8.24 10.73
N GLU A 56 16.63 8.79 11.16
CA GLU A 56 16.66 10.06 11.90
C GLU A 56 16.18 11.23 11.03
N ASP A 57 16.29 11.10 9.70
CA ASP A 57 15.86 12.09 8.73
C ASP A 57 14.42 11.86 8.22
N ALA A 58 13.74 10.80 8.69
CA ALA A 58 12.36 10.52 8.29
C ALA A 58 11.38 11.52 8.90
N VAL A 59 10.48 12.05 8.06
CA VAL A 59 9.37 12.89 8.52
C VAL A 59 8.27 11.96 9.07
N ILE A 60 7.99 12.08 10.36
CA ILE A 60 6.92 11.31 11.02
C ILE A 60 5.66 12.15 11.14
N MET A 61 4.54 11.59 10.71
CA MET A 61 3.23 12.22 10.80
C MET A 61 2.20 11.27 11.38
N THR A 62 1.21 11.84 12.06
CA THR A 62 0.06 11.08 12.56
C THR A 62 -1.01 11.07 11.48
N MET A 63 -1.48 9.88 11.11
CA MET A 63 -2.53 9.69 10.10
C MET A 63 -3.66 8.82 10.65
N GLY A 64 -4.86 9.00 10.10
CA GLY A 64 -6.05 8.23 10.44
C GLY A 64 -6.79 8.74 11.68
N GLY A 65 -7.70 7.91 12.17
CA GLY A 65 -8.62 8.24 13.26
C GLY A 65 -9.98 8.76 12.79
N PRO A 66 -10.93 8.97 13.72
CA PRO A 66 -12.35 9.21 13.37
C PRO A 66 -12.63 10.52 12.62
N ALA A 67 -11.68 11.46 12.65
CA ALA A 67 -11.79 12.75 11.98
C ALA A 67 -10.95 12.85 10.70
N ALA A 68 -10.12 11.84 10.42
CA ALA A 68 -9.27 11.80 9.24
C ALA A 68 -10.10 11.55 7.97
N ARG A 69 -9.65 12.11 6.86
CA ARG A 69 -10.20 11.84 5.53
C ARG A 69 -9.23 10.95 4.77
N LEU A 70 -9.26 9.67 5.11
CA LEU A 70 -8.49 8.66 4.39
C LEU A 70 -9.09 8.39 3.01
N VAL A 71 -8.21 8.16 2.04
CA VAL A 71 -8.54 7.74 0.67
C VAL A 71 -7.80 6.44 0.37
N GLY A 72 -8.46 5.50 -0.31
CA GLY A 72 -7.93 4.14 -0.52
C GLY A 72 -8.55 3.10 0.40
N ALA A 73 -8.11 1.85 0.23
CA ALA A 73 -8.57 0.72 0.99
C ALA A 73 -7.39 -0.13 1.45
N SER A 74 -6.84 0.15 2.62
CA SER A 74 -5.86 -0.77 3.21
C SER A 74 -6.59 -1.91 3.91
N SER A 75 -6.93 -2.96 3.16
CA SER A 75 -7.42 -4.24 3.72
C SER A 75 -6.43 -4.88 4.71
N LEU A 76 -5.18 -4.40 4.72
CA LEU A 76 -4.12 -4.77 5.64
C LEU A 76 -4.24 -4.12 7.03
N LEU A 77 -5.16 -3.17 7.23
CA LEU A 77 -5.35 -2.46 8.49
C LEU A 77 -6.70 -2.84 9.13
N GLU A 78 -6.65 -3.35 10.36
CA GLU A 78 -7.84 -3.85 11.09
C GLU A 78 -8.89 -2.75 11.33
N ASP A 79 -8.47 -1.51 11.57
CA ASP A 79 -9.33 -0.36 11.90
C ASP A 79 -8.97 0.88 11.07
N PHE A 80 -8.87 0.71 9.73
CA PHE A 80 -8.46 1.76 8.79
C PHE A 80 -9.08 3.14 9.08
N ASN A 81 -10.39 3.21 9.38
CA ASN A 81 -11.12 4.47 9.61
C ASN A 81 -11.23 4.93 11.08
N GLN A 82 -10.70 4.19 12.05
CA GLN A 82 -10.88 4.50 13.49
C GLN A 82 -9.57 4.58 14.25
N ALA A 83 -8.56 3.82 13.85
CA ALA A 83 -7.27 3.84 14.50
C ALA A 83 -6.42 5.01 14.02
N VAL A 84 -5.62 5.54 14.95
CA VAL A 84 -4.61 6.57 14.68
C VAL A 84 -3.27 5.85 14.54
N TYR A 85 -2.57 6.13 13.45
CA TYR A 85 -1.29 5.54 13.11
C TYR A 85 -0.20 6.60 13.14
N GLU A 86 0.95 6.26 13.71
CA GLU A 86 2.18 7.02 13.44
C GLU A 86 2.76 6.47 12.14
N CYS A 87 2.92 7.34 11.15
CA CYS A 87 3.35 7.00 9.81
C CYS A 87 4.66 7.70 9.47
N GLU A 88 5.54 6.99 8.77
CA GLU A 88 6.63 7.60 8.00
C GLU A 88 6.04 8.22 6.74
N PHE A 89 6.26 9.52 6.55
CA PHE A 89 5.82 10.25 5.38
C PHE A 89 6.67 9.88 4.16
N LEU A 90 6.00 9.49 3.09
CA LEU A 90 6.66 9.06 1.85
C LEU A 90 6.74 10.20 0.84
N TRP A 91 5.62 10.89 0.63
CA TRP A 91 5.47 12.00 -0.31
C TRP A 91 4.03 12.53 -0.25
N GLY A 92 3.75 13.66 -0.89
CA GLY A 92 2.42 14.22 -0.97
C GLY A 92 2.13 14.95 -2.27
N ILE A 93 0.88 15.32 -2.47
CA ILE A 93 0.44 16.21 -3.55
C ILE A 93 -0.45 17.29 -2.97
N GLN A 94 -0.10 18.56 -3.23
CA GLN A 94 -0.89 19.71 -2.84
C GLN A 94 -1.58 20.31 -4.06
N ILE A 95 -2.83 20.77 -3.87
CA ILE A 95 -3.52 21.59 -4.87
C ILE A 95 -3.06 23.04 -4.73
N GLY A 96 -2.58 23.61 -5.82
CA GLY A 96 -2.22 25.01 -5.96
C GLY A 96 -3.24 25.80 -6.80
N GLU A 97 -2.76 26.90 -7.36
CA GLU A 97 -3.51 27.75 -8.28
C GLU A 97 -3.18 27.45 -9.74
N ALA A 98 -4.12 27.72 -10.64
CA ALA A 98 -3.87 27.61 -12.08
C ALA A 98 -2.71 28.54 -12.52
N PRO A 99 -1.86 28.13 -13.47
CA PRO A 99 -2.04 27.00 -14.41
C PRO A 99 -1.52 25.64 -13.93
N LEU A 100 -0.63 25.59 -12.93
CA LEU A 100 -0.06 24.35 -12.40
C LEU A 100 -0.80 23.97 -11.12
N ARG A 101 -1.89 23.22 -11.30
CA ARG A 101 -2.84 22.91 -10.22
C ARG A 101 -2.26 21.95 -9.18
N PHE A 102 -1.32 21.09 -9.52
CA PHE A 102 -0.79 20.08 -8.61
C PHE A 102 0.70 20.27 -8.40
N THR A 103 1.11 20.21 -7.15
CA THR A 103 2.51 20.24 -6.72
C THR A 103 2.84 18.94 -6.02
N ARG A 104 3.90 18.26 -6.43
CA ARG A 104 4.42 17.08 -5.75
C ARG A 104 5.41 17.48 -4.68
N ILE A 105 5.23 16.90 -3.50
CA ILE A 105 6.06 17.08 -2.32
C ILE A 105 6.79 15.76 -2.07
N ASP A 106 8.10 15.79 -1.84
CA ASP A 106 8.90 14.59 -1.55
C ASP A 106 8.83 14.16 -0.08
N TYR A 107 9.59 13.13 0.29
CA TYR A 107 9.65 12.58 1.66
C TYR A 107 10.21 13.55 2.71
N GLN A 108 10.90 14.62 2.29
CA GLN A 108 11.44 15.66 3.18
C GLN A 108 10.46 16.82 3.37
N GLY A 109 9.38 16.84 2.60
CA GLY A 109 8.42 17.95 2.58
C GLY A 109 8.78 19.04 1.57
N ASP A 110 9.74 18.80 0.67
CA ASP A 110 10.16 19.77 -0.33
C ASP A 110 9.35 19.62 -1.63
N GLU A 111 9.02 20.75 -2.26
CA GLU A 111 8.36 20.76 -3.57
C GLU A 111 9.36 20.36 -4.66
N VAL A 112 9.03 19.28 -5.39
CA VAL A 112 9.96 18.68 -6.37
C VAL A 112 9.42 18.68 -7.80
N ASP A 113 8.11 18.78 -7.99
CA ASP A 113 7.50 18.75 -9.33
C ASP A 113 6.14 19.47 -9.38
N TRP A 114 5.71 19.93 -10.56
CA TRP A 114 4.46 20.67 -10.75
C TRP A 114 3.79 20.30 -12.08
N SER A 115 2.47 20.13 -12.06
CA SER A 115 1.69 19.75 -13.24
C SER A 115 0.27 20.30 -13.22
N GLU A 116 -0.34 20.42 -14.40
CA GLU A 116 -1.80 20.62 -14.53
C GLU A 116 -2.59 19.31 -14.47
N ASP A 117 -1.93 18.19 -14.75
CA ASP A 117 -2.47 16.84 -14.75
C ASP A 117 -1.88 16.04 -13.58
N LEU A 118 -2.76 15.48 -12.75
CA LEU A 118 -2.39 14.69 -11.59
C LEU A 118 -1.64 13.41 -11.98
N THR A 119 -2.03 12.76 -13.08
CA THR A 119 -1.46 11.47 -13.52
C THR A 119 0.05 11.55 -13.76
N MET A 120 0.54 12.70 -14.22
CA MET A 120 1.95 12.92 -14.50
C MET A 120 2.83 13.00 -13.24
N LEU A 121 2.23 13.25 -12.06
CA LEU A 121 2.96 13.34 -10.80
C LEU A 121 3.01 12.01 -10.04
N LEU A 122 2.18 11.04 -10.42
CA LEU A 122 2.06 9.76 -9.72
C LEU A 122 3.24 8.83 -10.04
N PRO A 123 3.66 7.98 -9.09
CA PRO A 123 4.83 7.09 -9.25
C PRO A 123 4.61 5.96 -10.26
N PHE A 124 3.36 5.57 -10.49
CA PHE A 124 2.96 4.63 -11.53
C PHE A 124 2.17 5.43 -12.57
N GLY A 125 2.51 5.30 -13.85
CA GLY A 125 1.69 5.86 -14.93
C GLY A 125 0.35 5.15 -14.96
N LEU A 126 -0.56 5.53 -14.07
CA LEU A 126 -1.91 5.00 -13.99
C LEU A 126 -2.73 5.67 -15.07
N ASP A 127 -2.53 5.24 -16.32
CA ASP A 127 -3.48 5.49 -17.38
C ASP A 127 -4.76 4.67 -17.08
N ASP A 128 -5.93 5.22 -17.38
CA ASP A 128 -7.23 4.59 -17.08
C ASP A 128 -7.34 3.15 -17.62
N ASP A 129 -6.72 2.86 -18.77
CA ASP A 129 -6.66 1.52 -19.37
C ASP A 129 -5.87 0.50 -18.52
N ASP A 130 -4.74 0.92 -17.92
CA ASP A 130 -3.95 0.05 -17.04
C ASP A 130 -4.67 -0.22 -15.72
N MET A 131 -5.44 0.75 -15.22
CA MET A 131 -6.29 0.58 -14.03
C MET A 131 -7.43 -0.42 -14.27
N ILE A 132 -8.11 -0.35 -15.41
CA ILE A 132 -9.18 -1.29 -15.78
C ILE A 132 -8.59 -2.71 -15.90
N ALA A 133 -7.45 -2.86 -16.57
CA ALA A 133 -6.81 -4.15 -16.78
C ALA A 133 -6.28 -4.81 -15.48
N GLU A 134 -5.92 -4.02 -14.46
CA GLU A 134 -5.51 -4.54 -13.15
C GLU A 134 -6.73 -4.94 -12.29
N MET A 135 -7.81 -4.14 -12.30
CA MET A 135 -9.06 -4.47 -11.60
C MET A 135 -9.69 -5.76 -12.14
N GLU A 136 -9.71 -5.94 -13.47
CA GLU A 136 -10.17 -7.17 -14.10
C GLU A 136 -9.29 -8.39 -13.74
N ARG A 137 -7.99 -8.17 -13.49
CA ARG A 137 -7.08 -9.24 -13.04
C ARG A 137 -7.29 -9.62 -11.58
N GLN A 138 -7.61 -8.67 -10.69
CA GLN A 138 -7.93 -8.96 -9.30
C GLN A 138 -9.26 -9.72 -9.14
N ASP A 139 -10.31 -9.30 -9.85
CA ASP A 139 -11.61 -10.01 -9.84
C ASP A 139 -11.48 -11.45 -10.39
N ALA A 140 -10.54 -11.70 -11.30
CA ALA A 140 -10.28 -13.03 -11.84
C ALA A 140 -9.48 -13.96 -10.90
N MET A 141 -8.94 -13.48 -9.78
CA MET A 141 -8.17 -14.27 -8.82
C MET A 141 -8.97 -14.75 -7.59
N GLU A 142 -10.23 -14.32 -7.41
CA GLU A 142 -11.08 -14.76 -6.29
C GLU A 142 -11.74 -16.14 -6.49
N ASP A 143 -11.51 -16.83 -7.61
CA ASP A 143 -12.11 -18.13 -7.98
C ASP A 143 -11.13 -19.32 -7.96
N TYR A 144 -10.23 -19.42 -6.97
CA TYR A 144 -9.45 -20.64 -6.74
C TYR A 144 -9.58 -21.11 -5.29
N GLY A 145 -10.72 -21.72 -4.98
CA GLY A 145 -11.04 -22.19 -3.64
C GLY A 145 -12.05 -23.33 -3.56
N GLU A 146 -11.96 -24.34 -4.44
CA GLU A 146 -12.55 -25.66 -4.17
C GLU A 146 -11.45 -26.72 -4.19
N PHE A 147 -10.91 -27.02 -3.01
CA PHE A 147 -10.15 -28.24 -2.75
C PHE A 147 -11.16 -29.38 -2.80
N ASP A 148 -11.21 -30.08 -3.93
CA ASP A 148 -11.98 -31.32 -4.08
C ASP A 148 -11.23 -32.43 -3.33
N ASP A 149 -11.56 -32.61 -2.04
CA ASP A 149 -11.16 -33.77 -1.23
C ASP A 149 -12.03 -34.96 -1.61
N ASP A 150 -11.78 -35.49 -2.81
CA ASP A 150 -12.48 -36.67 -3.30
C ASP A 150 -11.77 -37.93 -2.77
N ASN A 151 -12.20 -38.28 -1.56
CA ASN A 151 -12.07 -39.58 -0.93
C ASN A 151 -12.44 -40.72 -1.90
N ASN A 152 -11.48 -41.56 -2.28
CA ASN A 152 -11.79 -42.88 -2.82
C ASN A 152 -10.85 -43.94 -2.24
N GLU A 153 -11.46 -44.80 -1.42
CA GLU A 153 -10.86 -45.95 -0.78
C GLU A 153 -10.66 -47.12 -1.78
N ASP A 154 -9.66 -47.96 -1.47
CA ASP A 154 -9.54 -49.40 -1.78
C ASP A 154 -8.99 -49.87 -3.16
N GLU A 155 -7.78 -50.43 -3.19
CA GLU A 155 -7.52 -51.89 -3.07
C GLU A 155 -6.03 -52.27 -3.32
N GLU A 156 -5.62 -53.34 -2.63
CA GLU A 156 -4.27 -53.89 -2.40
C GLU A 156 -3.42 -54.26 -3.65
N TYR A 157 -2.08 -54.29 -3.51
CA TYR A 157 -1.28 -55.55 -3.48
C TYR A 157 0.26 -55.32 -3.41
N ARG A 158 0.85 -56.00 -2.42
CA ARG A 158 2.22 -56.57 -2.28
C ARG A 158 3.40 -55.73 -1.81
N ALA A 159 3.89 -56.15 -0.65
CA ALA A 159 5.20 -55.92 -0.06
C ALA A 159 6.36 -56.44 -0.93
N ASP A 160 7.48 -55.71 -0.92
CA ASP A 160 8.80 -56.27 -0.65
C ASP A 160 9.74 -55.16 -0.12
N GLU A 161 10.40 -55.45 0.99
CA GLU A 161 11.38 -54.61 1.68
C GLU A 161 12.70 -54.53 0.88
N SER A 162 13.38 -53.38 0.90
CA SER A 162 14.68 -53.24 1.58
C SER A 162 15.40 -51.92 1.30
N SER A 163 15.84 -51.29 2.40
CA SER A 163 17.08 -50.53 2.62
C SER A 163 17.58 -49.54 1.55
N ASP A 164 17.73 -48.26 1.93
CA ASP A 164 19.06 -47.78 2.33
C ASP A 164 19.03 -46.43 3.05
N ALA A 165 20.02 -46.24 3.91
CA ALA A 165 20.20 -45.09 4.80
C ALA A 165 21.08 -44.00 4.16
N ASN A 166 20.80 -42.71 4.43
CA ASN A 166 21.82 -41.66 4.58
C ASN A 166 21.18 -40.34 5.07
N GLN A 167 21.39 -39.90 6.32
CA GLN A 167 22.46 -39.00 6.81
C GLN A 167 22.39 -37.53 6.36
N GLY A 168 22.44 -36.63 7.35
CA GLY A 168 22.75 -35.19 7.23
C GLY A 168 21.84 -34.36 8.15
N ALA A 169 22.01 -34.27 9.47
CA ALA A 169 23.06 -33.59 10.25
C ALA A 169 23.18 -32.06 9.99
N TYR A 170 22.71 -31.28 10.98
CA TYR A 170 23.13 -29.95 11.49
C TYR A 170 23.52 -28.84 10.49
N LEU A 171 23.02 -27.60 10.65
CA LEU A 171 23.62 -26.46 11.38
C LEU A 171 22.60 -25.30 11.23
N GLY A 172 22.36 -24.35 12.13
CA GLY A 172 23.00 -23.91 13.36
C GLY A 172 22.43 -22.50 13.66
N ARG A 173 21.95 -22.29 14.88
CA ARG A 173 21.54 -20.97 15.39
C ARG A 173 22.69 -19.97 15.28
N LYS A 174 22.39 -18.71 14.96
CA LYS A 174 23.24 -17.57 15.34
C LYS A 174 22.45 -16.56 16.15
N ILE A 175 22.95 -16.39 17.36
CA ILE A 175 22.68 -15.33 18.33
C ILE A 175 23.75 -14.27 18.06
N TRP A 176 23.41 -12.98 18.11
CA TRP A 176 24.39 -11.90 18.23
C TRP A 176 24.07 -11.01 19.43
N HIS A 177 25.16 -10.57 20.06
CA HIS A 177 25.28 -9.81 21.30
C HIS A 177 24.84 -8.35 21.14
#